data_AF-A0A377BHY8-F1
#
_entry.id   AF-A0A377BHY8-F1
#
_cell.length_a   1.000
_cell.length_b   1.000
_cell.length_c   1.000
_cell.angle_alpha   90.00
_cell.angle_beta   90.00
_cell.angle_gamma   90.00
#
_symmetry.space_group_name_H-M   'P 1'
#
loop_
_entity.id
_entity.type
_entity.pdbx_description
1 polymer ?
#
loop_
_entity_poly.entity_id
_entity_poly.type
_entity_poly.pdbx_seq_one_letter_code
_entity_poly.pdbx_strand_id
1 'polypeptide(L)'
;MTTKGKQYFKGYKGVTVCERWHNFQNFCNDLPKLHGYNKWKDNPGEYELDKDYSHRRVYSADTVAFISTEENAREAGLRRVCHEDSFRALS
;
A
#
# COMPACT_ATOMS: atom_id res chain seq x y z
N MET A 1 2.70 1.26 -35.45
CA MET A 1 3.60 1.27 -34.27
C MET A 1 2.87 2.03 -33.15
N THR A 2 2.31 1.33 -32.17
CA THR A 2 1.58 2.00 -31.07
C THR A 2 2.52 2.23 -29.91
N THR A 3 2.94 3.48 -29.73
CA THR A 3 3.69 3.96 -28.56
C THR A 3 2.80 3.81 -27.33
N LYS A 4 3.05 2.80 -26.48
CA LYS A 4 2.35 2.66 -25.20
C LYS A 4 2.71 3.84 -24.31
N GLY A 5 1.81 4.82 -24.20
CA GLY A 5 1.96 5.94 -23.27
C GLY A 5 2.09 5.43 -21.83
N LYS A 6 2.99 6.02 -21.04
CA LYS A 6 3.11 5.75 -19.60
C LYS A 6 1.73 5.97 -18.96
N GLN A 7 1.19 4.93 -18.32
CA GLN A 7 -0.04 5.01 -17.55
C GLN A 7 0.14 6.01 -16.40
N TYR A 8 -0.45 7.21 -16.54
CA TYR A 8 -0.40 8.23 -15.51
C TYR A 8 -1.44 7.86 -14.45
N PHE A 9 -1.01 7.19 -13.38
CA PHE A 9 -1.88 6.93 -12.24
C PHE A 9 -2.21 8.27 -11.60
N LYS A 10 -3.48 8.66 -11.64
CA LYS A 10 -4.00 9.83 -10.93
C LYS A 10 -3.60 9.66 -9.47
N GLY A 11 -2.72 10.52 -8.96
CA GLY A 11 -2.23 10.44 -7.58
C GLY A 11 -3.40 10.23 -6.63
N TYR A 12 -3.30 9.19 -5.78
CA TYR A 12 -4.40 8.79 -4.91
C TYR A 12 -4.77 9.95 -3.97
N LYS A 13 -5.87 10.66 -4.26
CA LYS A 13 -6.33 11.84 -3.50
C LYS A 13 -6.59 11.48 -2.04
N GLY A 14 -5.92 12.12 -1.10
CA GLY A 14 -6.17 11.93 0.34
C GLY A 14 -5.27 10.88 1.00
N VAL A 15 -4.16 10.53 0.35
CA VAL A 15 -3.05 9.79 0.98
C VAL A 15 -2.07 10.80 1.58
N THR A 16 -1.72 10.63 2.85
CA THR A 16 -0.70 11.46 3.53
C THR A 16 0.41 10.60 4.11
N VAL A 17 1.55 11.22 4.41
CA VAL A 17 2.67 10.60 5.13
C VAL A 17 2.75 11.29 6.49
N CYS A 18 3.12 10.57 7.55
CA CYS A 18 3.31 11.21 8.86
C CYS A 18 4.49 12.19 8.81
N GLU A 19 4.39 13.30 9.54
CA GLU A 19 5.41 14.36 9.53
C GLU A 19 6.81 13.84 9.88
N ARG A 20 6.89 12.85 10.77
CA ARG A 20 8.15 12.21 11.16
C ARG A 20 8.90 11.61 9.97
N TRP A 21 8.19 11.00 9.03
CA TRP A 21 8.74 10.36 7.83
C TRP A 21 9.01 11.35 6.68
N HIS A 22 8.65 12.63 6.83
CA HIS A 22 9.16 13.67 5.94
C HIS A 22 10.68 13.87 6.10
N ASN A 23 11.25 13.36 7.21
CA ASN A 23 12.69 13.19 7.36
C ASN A 23 13.09 11.76 6.95
N PHE A 24 13.93 11.68 5.91
CA PHE A 24 14.40 10.40 5.37
C PHE A 24 15.14 9.54 6.41
N GLN A 25 15.95 10.14 7.29
CA GLN A 25 16.66 9.41 8.34
C GLN A 25 15.70 8.74 9.32
N ASN A 26 14.62 9.44 9.70
CA ASN A 26 13.59 8.87 10.56
C ASN A 26 12.88 7.70 9.88
N PHE A 27 12.57 7.83 8.59
CA PHE A 27 12.01 6.74 7.80
C PHE A 27 12.95 5.53 7.79
N CYS A 28 14.23 5.71 7.48
CA CYS A 28 15.22 4.63 7.51
C CYS A 28 15.39 3.99 8.89
N ASN A 29 15.28 4.76 9.97
CA ASN A 29 15.37 4.26 11.34
C ASN A 29 14.13 3.45 11.76
N ASP A 30 12.98 3.77 11.20
CA ASP A 30 11.71 3.09 11.49
C ASP A 30 11.50 1.88 10.58
N LEU A 31 12.10 1.86 9.39
CA LEU A 31 12.00 0.78 8.41
C LEU A 31 12.20 -0.64 9.02
N PRO A 32 13.22 -0.89 9.85
CA PRO A 32 13.45 -2.21 10.45
C PRO A 32 12.44 -2.60 11.52
N LYS A 33 11.67 -1.64 12.03
CA LYS A 33 10.65 -1.84 13.08
C LYS A 33 9.28 -2.14 12.47
N LEU A 34 9.11 -1.94 11.17
CA LEU A 34 7.86 -2.20 10.48
C LEU A 34 7.54 -3.69 10.47
N HIS A 35 6.27 -4.00 10.67
CA HIS A 35 5.79 -5.36 10.60
C HIS A 35 6.10 -5.96 9.22
N GLY A 36 6.69 -7.16 9.19
CA GLY A 36 7.06 -7.85 7.96
C GLY A 36 8.39 -7.41 7.34
N TYR A 37 9.11 -6.42 7.91
CA TYR A 37 10.38 -5.95 7.37
C TYR A 37 11.41 -7.08 7.16
N ASN A 38 11.54 -7.99 8.13
CA ASN A 38 12.47 -9.11 8.01
C ASN A 38 12.12 -10.00 6.81
N LYS A 39 10.82 -10.28 6.61
CA LYS A 39 10.36 -11.09 5.48
C LYS A 39 10.65 -10.42 4.14
N TRP A 40 10.43 -9.10 4.06
CA TRP A 40 10.79 -8.29 2.90
C TRP A 40 12.30 -8.26 2.64
N LYS A 41 13.09 -8.11 3.70
CA LYS A 41 14.55 -8.09 3.63
C LYS A 41 15.12 -9.44 3.15
N ASP A 42 14.53 -10.53 3.61
CA ASP A 42 14.98 -11.88 3.27
C ASP A 42 14.47 -12.34 1.88
N ASN A 43 13.35 -11.78 1.40
CA ASN A 43 12.72 -12.15 0.13
C ASN A 43 12.43 -10.89 -0.71
N PRO A 44 13.47 -10.23 -1.25
CA PRO A 44 13.31 -9.03 -2.04
C PRO A 44 12.49 -9.33 -3.30
N GLY A 45 11.39 -8.60 -3.51
CA GLY A 45 10.48 -8.76 -4.64
C GLY A 45 9.21 -9.56 -4.36
N GLU A 46 9.14 -10.27 -3.22
CA GLU A 46 7.93 -10.99 -2.80
C GLU A 46 7.04 -10.20 -1.85
N TYR A 47 7.60 -9.19 -1.18
CA TYR A 47 6.89 -8.34 -0.23
C TYR A 47 6.88 -6.90 -0.70
N GLU A 48 5.77 -6.21 -0.43
CA GLU A 48 5.56 -4.80 -0.74
C GLU A 48 5.11 -4.05 0.50
N LEU A 49 5.47 -2.77 0.59
CA LEU A 49 4.98 -1.90 1.64
C LEU A 49 3.55 -1.48 1.32
N ASP A 50 2.58 -2.08 2.01
CA ASP A 50 1.18 -1.75 1.85
C ASP A 50 0.66 -0.85 2.99
N LYS A 51 -0.11 0.17 2.61
CA LYS A 51 -0.80 1.09 3.53
C LYS A 51 -2.21 0.61 3.84
N ASP A 52 -2.79 -0.18 2.94
CA ASP A 52 -4.21 -0.50 2.97
C ASP A 52 -4.54 -1.59 4.00
N TYR A 53 -3.53 -2.26 4.56
CA TYR A 53 -3.61 -3.14 5.73
C TYR A 53 -4.38 -2.52 6.91
N SER A 54 -4.19 -1.22 7.18
CA SER A 54 -4.86 -0.55 8.29
C SER A 54 -6.18 0.14 7.92
N HIS A 55 -6.61 0.03 6.65
CA HIS A 55 -7.70 0.82 6.05
C HIS A 55 -7.54 2.34 6.19
N ARG A 56 -6.37 2.82 6.60
CA ARG A 56 -6.05 4.24 6.71
C ARG A 56 -5.32 4.69 5.47
N ARG A 57 -5.49 5.96 5.13
CA ARG A 57 -4.84 6.59 3.97
C ARG A 57 -3.57 7.32 4.39
N VAL A 58 -2.89 6.83 5.42
CA VAL A 58 -1.71 7.48 6.00
C VAL A 58 -0.56 6.49 5.98
N TYR A 59 0.62 6.92 5.55
CA TYR A 59 1.87 6.19 5.72
C TYR A 59 2.52 6.60 7.04
N SER A 60 2.45 5.74 8.04
CA SER A 60 3.16 5.86 9.31
C SER A 60 3.57 4.47 9.81
N ALA A 61 4.45 4.42 10.81
CA ALA A 61 4.95 3.15 11.36
C ALA A 61 3.85 2.21 11.87
N ASP A 62 2.71 2.78 12.28
CA ASP A 62 1.58 2.04 12.85
C ASP A 62 0.52 1.65 11.81
N THR A 63 0.57 2.24 10.61
CA THR A 63 -0.49 2.09 9.60
C THR A 63 -0.05 1.29 8.38
N VAL A 64 1.26 1.10 8.19
CA VAL A 64 1.80 0.33 7.07
C VAL A 64 2.43 -0.98 7.55
N ALA A 65 2.42 -1.97 6.68
CA ALA A 65 3.12 -3.23 6.91
C ALA A 65 3.70 -3.75 5.60
N PHE A 66 4.77 -4.53 5.69
CA PHE A 66 5.24 -5.34 4.57
C PHE A 66 4.39 -6.60 4.48
N ILE A 67 3.64 -6.72 3.40
CA ILE A 67 2.79 -7.88 3.09
C ILE A 67 3.26 -8.52 1.78
N SER A 68 2.91 -9.78 1.53
CA SER A 68 3.26 -10.41 0.27
C SER A 68 2.51 -9.77 -0.89
N THR A 69 3.11 -9.79 -2.07
CA THR A 69 2.48 -9.33 -3.33
C THR A 69 1.17 -10.06 -3.60
N GLU A 70 1.11 -11.36 -3.28
CA GLU A 70 -0.10 -12.18 -3.37
C GLU A 70 -1.23 -11.65 -2.47
N GLU A 71 -0.91 -11.36 -1.21
CA GLU A 71 -1.88 -10.83 -0.24
C GLU A 71 -2.36 -9.43 -0.65
N ASN A 72 -1.44 -8.59 -1.12
CA ASN A 72 -1.78 -7.26 -1.65
C ASN A 72 -2.73 -7.38 -2.86
N ALA A 73 -2.45 -8.28 -3.79
CA ALA A 73 -3.29 -8.53 -4.96
C ALA A 73 -4.67 -9.07 -4.58
N ARG A 74 -4.73 -9.96 -3.58
CA ARG A 74 -5.98 -10.50 -3.02
C ARG A 74 -6.85 -9.40 -2.41
N GLU A 75 -6.27 -8.56 -1.55
CA GLU A 75 -6.95 -7.42 -0.92
C GLU A 75 -7.43 -6.39 -1.95
N ALA A 76 -6.60 -6.05 -2.94
CA ALA A 76 -7.00 -5.17 -4.04
C ALA A 76 -8.13 -5.78 -4.90
N GLY A 77 -8.11 -7.10 -5.08
CA GLY A 77 -9.19 -7.86 -5.72
C GLY A 77 -10.50 -7.75 -4.95
N LEU A 78 -10.48 -8.03 -3.65
CA LEU A 78 -11.66 -7.97 -2.78
C LEU A 78 -12.31 -6.58 -2.72
N ARG A 79 -11.50 -5.51 -2.69
CA ARG A 79 -12.03 -4.13 -2.71
C ARG A 79 -12.79 -3.79 -3.98
N ARG A 80 -12.45 -4.40 -5.12
CA ARG A 80 -13.22 -4.23 -6.36
C ARG A 80 -14.60 -4.88 -6.26
N VAL A 81 -14.66 -6.07 -5.66
CA VAL A 81 -15.91 -6.83 -5.51
C VAL A 81 -16.87 -6.14 -4.53
N CYS A 82 -16.39 -5.75 -3.35
CA CYS A 82 -17.24 -5.09 -2.33
C CYS A 82 -17.79 -3.72 -2.78
N HIS A 83 -17.09 -3.00 -3.67
CA HIS A 83 -17.60 -1.74 -4.23
C HIS A 83 -18.74 -1.98 -5.23
N GLU A 84 -18.75 -3.10 -5.95
CA GLU A 84 -19.86 -3.47 -6.84
C GLU A 84 -21.07 -3.97 -6.05
N ASP A 85 -20.87 -4.74 -4.98
CA ASP A 85 -21.96 -5.23 -4.13
C ASP A 85 -22.68 -4.10 -3.37
N SER A 86 -21.94 -3.09 -2.92
CA SER A 86 -22.51 -1.92 -2.25
C SER A 86 -23.38 -1.06 -3.18
N PHE A 87 -23.09 -1.06 -4.50
CA PHE A 87 -23.90 -0.36 -5.49
C PHE A 87 -25.16 -1.14 -5.86
N ARG A 88 -25.12 -2.48 -5.84
CA ARG A 88 -26.29 -3.34 -6.08
C ARG A 88 -27.24 -3.42 -4.89
N ALA A 89 -26.74 -3.30 -3.66
CA ALA A 89 -27.58 -3.32 -2.45
C ALA A 89 -28.39 -2.02 -2.21
N LEU A 90 -28.14 -0.98 -3.02
CA LEU A 90 -28.84 0.32 -2.98
C LEU A 90 -29.72 0.56 -4.22
N SER A 91 -29.86 -0.43 -5.10
CA SER A 91 -30.75 -0.42 -6.28
C SER A 91 -31.95 -1.32 -6.06
#